data_AF-A0A2I2MB74-F1
#
_entry.id   AF-A0A2I2MB74-F1
#
_cell.length_a   1.000
_cell.length_b   1.000
_cell.length_c   1.000
_cell.angle_alpha   90.00
_cell.angle_beta   90.00
_cell.angle_gamma   90.00
#
_symmetry.space_group_name_H-M   'P 1'
#
loop_
_entity.id
_entity.type
_entity.pdbx_description
1 polymer ?
#
loop_
_entity_poly.entity_id
_entity_poly.type
_entity_poly.pdbx_seq_one_letter_code
_entity_poly.pdbx_strand_id
1 'polypeptide(L)'
;MKTKIFNSVSEIGRTPTEVIQTISDLTNKGVNVFIASSIENSKSNYKGRQKGTKTPSSEFLKKNKTIANAISKNPSISLRKIAIKTGVSHSKVAKVKKMLISEKNYQFDLLESIKDIENKE
;
A
#
# COMPACT_ATOMS: atom_id res chain seq x y z
N MET A 1 -24.14 20.22 43.02
CA MET A 1 -23.82 19.40 41.83
C MET A 1 -22.32 19.15 41.82
N LYS A 2 -21.87 17.90 41.65
CA LYS A 2 -20.42 17.60 41.56
C LYS A 2 -20.02 17.64 40.08
N THR A 3 -18.82 18.14 39.80
CA THR A 3 -18.32 18.25 38.42
C THR A 3 -17.02 17.45 38.29
N LYS A 4 -16.90 16.67 37.22
CA LYS A 4 -15.67 15.95 36.87
C LYS A 4 -15.21 16.42 35.49
N ILE A 5 -13.96 16.85 35.44
CA ILE A 5 -13.30 17.30 34.20
C ILE A 5 -12.28 16.24 33.82
N PHE A 6 -12.34 15.78 32.56
CA PHE A 6 -11.36 14.89 31.95
C PHE A 6 -10.56 15.68 30.92
N ASN A 7 -9.26 15.39 30.79
CA ASN A 7 -8.45 16.08 29.79
C ASN A 7 -8.71 15.56 28.39
N SER A 8 -9.06 14.27 28.22
CA SER A 8 -9.36 13.64 26.94
C SER A 8 -10.38 12.51 27.07
N VAL A 9 -11.02 12.15 25.96
CA VAL A 9 -11.97 11.02 25.89
C VAL A 9 -11.31 9.69 26.29
N SER A 10 -10.01 9.54 26.01
CA SER A 10 -9.23 8.35 26.35
C SER A 10 -9.01 8.12 27.84
N GLU A 11 -9.19 9.14 28.69
CA GLU A 11 -9.17 8.97 30.16
C GLU A 11 -10.48 8.36 30.68
N ILE A 12 -11.55 8.37 29.87
CA ILE A 12 -12.88 7.86 30.25
C ILE A 12 -12.98 6.37 29.94
N GLY A 13 -12.51 5.93 28.77
CA GLY A 13 -12.60 4.54 28.34
C GLY A 13 -11.77 4.24 27.09
N ARG A 14 -11.47 2.96 26.85
CA ARG A 14 -10.70 2.51 25.67
C ARG A 14 -11.57 2.31 24.45
N THR A 15 -12.82 1.91 24.65
CA THR A 15 -13.80 1.68 23.57
C THR A 15 -14.95 2.70 23.65
N PRO A 16 -15.62 2.99 22.52
CA PRO A 16 -16.79 3.88 22.53
C PRO A 16 -17.88 3.43 23.52
N THR A 17 -18.07 2.12 23.66
CA THR A 17 -19.06 1.53 24.56
C THR A 17 -18.72 1.79 26.02
N GLU A 18 -17.45 1.60 26.42
CA GLU A 18 -16.97 1.93 27.77
C GLU A 18 -17.15 3.42 28.09
N VAL A 19 -16.81 4.30 27.14
CA VAL A 19 -16.95 5.75 27.31
C VAL A 19 -18.41 6.12 27.60
N ILE A 20 -19.35 5.59 26.81
CA ILE A 20 -20.79 5.85 26.98
C ILE A 20 -21.29 5.32 28.33
N GLN A 21 -20.89 4.10 28.70
CA GLN A 21 -21.29 3.47 29.96
C GLN A 21 -20.84 4.33 31.15
N THR A 22 -19.58 4.76 31.14
CA THR A 22 -18.99 5.52 32.25
C THR A 22 -19.62 6.91 32.38
N ILE A 23 -19.95 7.57 31.26
CA ILE A 23 -20.67 8.84 31.26
C ILE A 23 -22.09 8.65 31.82
N SER A 24 -22.79 7.58 31.41
CA SER A 24 -24.12 7.26 31.93
C SER A 24 -24.10 7.05 33.43
N ASP A 25 -23.17 6.26 33.95
CA ASP A 25 -23.02 5.98 35.38
C ASP A 25 -22.73 7.24 36.20
N LEU A 26 -21.89 8.15 35.70
CA LEU A 26 -21.57 9.41 36.36
C LEU A 26 -22.76 10.38 36.35
N THR A 27 -23.50 10.42 35.23
CA THR A 27 -24.69 11.26 35.08
C THR A 27 -25.81 10.78 36.02
N ASN A 28 -26.02 9.46 36.12
CA ASN A 28 -26.97 8.86 37.05
C ASN A 28 -26.62 9.13 38.53
N LYS A 29 -25.34 9.37 38.84
CA LYS A 29 -24.87 9.79 40.18
C LYS A 29 -24.93 11.31 40.41
N GLY A 30 -25.47 12.08 39.47
CA GLY A 30 -25.57 13.54 39.56
C GLY A 30 -24.24 14.28 39.39
N VAL A 31 -23.31 13.68 38.64
CA VAL A 31 -22.01 14.29 38.31
C VAL A 31 -22.03 14.82 36.88
N ASN A 32 -21.74 16.10 36.69
CA ASN A 32 -21.57 16.68 35.37
C ASN A 32 -20.17 16.35 34.83
N VAL A 33 -20.10 15.84 33.59
CA VAL A 33 -18.85 15.46 32.94
C VAL A 33 -18.48 16.50 31.88
N PHE A 34 -17.27 17.06 31.98
CA PHE A 34 -16.69 17.94 30.97
C PHE A 34 -15.39 17.35 30.44
N ILE A 35 -15.13 17.55 29.15
CA ILE A 35 -13.91 17.08 28.48
C ILE A 35 -13.18 18.30 27.96
N ALA A 36 -11.94 18.51 28.42
CA ALA A 36 -11.16 19.70 28.15
C ALA A 36 -10.40 19.67 26.82
N SER A 37 -10.25 18.51 26.18
CA SER A 37 -9.42 18.38 24.97
C SER A 37 -9.95 19.27 23.83
N SER A 38 -9.12 20.22 23.41
CA SER A 38 -9.07 20.70 22.04
C SER A 38 -9.00 19.49 21.10
N ILE A 39 -9.84 19.45 20.07
CA ILE A 39 -9.76 18.41 19.02
C ILE A 39 -8.46 18.67 18.25
N GLU A 40 -7.32 18.23 18.79
CA GLU A 40 -6.09 18.19 18.04
C GLU A 40 -6.26 17.12 16.97
N ASN A 41 -6.43 17.59 15.73
CA ASN A 41 -6.40 16.76 14.53
C ASN A 41 -5.00 16.13 14.42
N SER A 42 -4.77 15.05 15.16
CA SER A 42 -3.56 14.25 15.06
C SER A 42 -3.44 13.80 13.60
N LYS A 43 -2.49 14.35 12.84
CA LYS A 43 -2.22 13.94 11.47
C LYS A 43 -1.90 12.44 11.51
N SER A 44 -2.84 11.61 11.09
CA SER A 44 -2.63 10.17 11.05
C SER A 44 -1.56 9.89 10.00
N ASN A 45 -0.35 9.52 10.43
CA ASN A 45 0.73 9.11 9.54
C ASN A 45 0.47 7.67 9.07
N TYR A 46 -0.46 7.49 8.14
CA TYR A 46 -0.77 6.19 7.57
C TYR A 46 0.46 5.58 6.88
N LYS A 47 0.97 4.46 7.43
CA LYS A 47 2.17 3.75 6.94
C LYS A 47 1.87 2.70 5.87
N GLY A 48 0.61 2.54 5.47
CA GLY A 48 0.19 1.53 4.49
C GLY A 48 0.37 2.00 3.05
N ARG A 49 -0.20 1.25 2.10
CA ARG A 49 -0.12 1.59 0.67
C ARG A 49 -0.88 2.88 0.39
N GLN A 50 -0.17 3.92 -0.06
CA GLN A 50 -0.80 5.15 -0.50
C GLN A 50 -1.67 4.91 -1.75
N LYS A 51 -2.95 5.26 -1.68
CA LYS A 51 -3.89 5.10 -2.80
C LYS A 51 -3.42 5.93 -4.00
N GLY A 52 -3.51 5.37 -5.21
CA GLY A 52 -3.13 6.07 -6.45
C GLY A 52 -1.63 6.02 -6.77
N THR A 53 -0.77 5.72 -5.80
CA THR A 53 0.66 5.56 -6.05
C THR A 53 0.95 4.25 -6.82
N LYS A 54 1.75 4.35 -7.88
CA LYS A 54 2.24 3.21 -8.66
C LYS A 54 3.77 3.28 -8.67
N THR A 55 4.42 2.17 -8.37
CA THR A 55 5.87 2.04 -8.58
C THR A 55 6.15 2.05 -10.08
N PRO A 56 7.11 2.84 -10.59
CA PRO A 56 7.50 2.80 -11.99
C PRO A 56 7.99 1.41 -12.39
N SER A 57 7.71 1.00 -13.63
CA SER A 57 7.98 -0.36 -14.13
C SER A 57 9.46 -0.73 -14.02
N SER A 58 10.36 0.22 -14.32
CA SER A 58 11.82 0.03 -14.24
C SER A 58 12.27 -0.28 -12.81
N GLU A 59 11.79 0.47 -11.82
CA GLU A 59 12.11 0.24 -10.41
C GLU A 59 11.52 -1.08 -9.90
N PHE A 60 10.31 -1.43 -10.34
CA PHE A 60 9.70 -2.71 -10.04
C PHE A 60 10.53 -3.89 -10.58
N LEU A 61 11.01 -3.81 -11.82
CA LEU A 61 11.84 -4.85 -12.43
C LEU A 61 13.22 -4.94 -11.77
N LYS A 62 13.84 -3.81 -11.42
CA LYS A 62 15.09 -3.77 -10.64
C LYS A 62 14.95 -4.51 -9.31
N LYS A 63 13.87 -4.28 -8.57
CA LYS A 63 13.56 -4.99 -7.31
C LYS A 63 13.30 -6.49 -7.48
N ASN A 64 12.93 -6.92 -8.69
CA ASN A 64 12.57 -8.31 -9.00
C ASN A 64 13.52 -8.95 -10.03
N LYS A 65 14.80 -8.52 -10.05
CA LYS A 65 15.81 -8.97 -11.03
C LYS A 65 15.99 -10.49 -11.09
N THR A 66 15.89 -11.19 -9.95
CA THR A 66 16.02 -12.65 -9.89
C THR A 66 14.94 -13.36 -10.70
N ILE A 67 13.69 -12.92 -10.58
CA ILE A 67 12.55 -13.44 -11.33
C ILE A 67 12.68 -13.08 -12.81
N ALA A 68 13.03 -11.83 -13.11
CA ALA A 68 13.20 -11.36 -14.48
C ALA A 68 14.28 -12.17 -15.22
N ASN A 69 15.43 -12.41 -14.57
CA ASN A 69 16.49 -13.25 -15.11
C ASN A 69 16.05 -14.71 -15.32
N ALA A 70 15.26 -15.26 -14.39
CA ALA A 70 14.76 -16.63 -14.52
C ALA A 70 13.83 -16.79 -15.72
N ILE A 71 12.98 -15.78 -15.99
CA ILE A 71 12.09 -15.74 -17.16
C ILE A 71 12.90 -15.58 -18.45
N SER A 72 13.85 -14.63 -18.48
CA SER A 72 14.64 -14.35 -19.68
C SER A 72 15.56 -15.51 -20.09
N LYS A 73 16.15 -16.22 -19.11
CA LYS A 73 17.03 -17.36 -19.39
C LYS A 73 16.27 -18.59 -19.92
N ASN A 74 15.02 -18.76 -19.49
CA ASN A 74 14.24 -19.96 -19.81
C ASN A 74 12.78 -19.60 -20.15
N PRO A 75 12.52 -19.04 -21.35
CA PRO A 75 11.19 -18.55 -21.71
C PRO A 75 10.12 -19.65 -21.79
N SER A 76 10.52 -20.91 -22.04
CA SER A 76 9.63 -22.07 -22.16
C SER A 76 9.20 -22.67 -20.82
N ILE A 77 9.81 -22.28 -19.70
CA ILE A 77 9.47 -22.82 -18.38
C ILE A 77 8.15 -22.21 -17.89
N SER A 78 7.31 -23.03 -17.25
CA SER A 78 6.06 -22.55 -16.65
C SER A 78 6.30 -21.58 -15.49
N LEU A 79 5.46 -20.55 -15.38
CA LEU A 79 5.57 -19.54 -14.33
C LEU A 79 5.45 -20.16 -12.92
N ARG A 80 4.70 -21.26 -12.78
CA ARG A 80 4.59 -22.01 -11.54
C ARG A 80 5.92 -22.63 -11.10
N LYS A 81 6.68 -23.23 -12.03
CA LYS A 81 8.02 -23.76 -11.73
C LYS A 81 8.98 -22.65 -11.34
N ILE A 82 8.91 -21.49 -12.00
CA ILE A 82 9.71 -20.30 -11.65
C ILE A 82 9.34 -19.81 -10.24
N ALA A 83 8.05 -19.73 -9.92
CA ALA A 83 7.55 -19.32 -8.61
C ALA A 83 8.09 -20.23 -7.48
N ILE A 84 8.03 -21.55 -7.67
CA ILE A 84 8.59 -22.53 -6.72
C ILE A 84 10.10 -22.31 -6.53
N LYS A 85 10.84 -22.20 -7.64
CA LYS A 85 12.30 -22.00 -7.60
C LYS A 85 12.72 -20.69 -6.93
N THR A 86 11.90 -19.64 -7.06
CA THR A 86 12.22 -18.30 -6.55
C THR A 86 11.56 -17.98 -5.20
N GLY A 87 10.77 -18.90 -4.64
CA GLY A 87 10.10 -18.73 -3.36
C GLY A 87 9.06 -17.60 -3.33
N VAL A 88 8.47 -17.25 -4.48
CA VAL A 88 7.47 -16.17 -4.58
C VAL A 88 6.14 -16.67 -5.11
N SER A 89 5.09 -15.87 -4.92
CA SER A 89 3.76 -16.20 -5.45
C SER A 89 3.73 -16.19 -6.98
N HIS A 90 2.91 -17.06 -7.56
CA HIS A 90 2.66 -17.12 -9.00
C HIS A 90 2.23 -15.76 -9.56
N SER A 91 1.37 -15.03 -8.85
CA SER A 91 0.88 -13.70 -9.25
C SER A 91 2.02 -12.68 -9.38
N LYS A 92 3.03 -12.76 -8.51
CA LYS A 92 4.22 -11.88 -8.58
C LYS A 92 5.05 -12.19 -9.83
N VAL A 93 5.26 -13.47 -10.13
CA VAL A 93 5.97 -13.91 -11.35
C VAL A 93 5.21 -13.49 -12.62
N ALA A 94 3.90 -13.70 -12.65
CA ALA A 94 3.05 -13.29 -13.77
C ALA A 94 3.10 -11.77 -14.01
N LYS A 95 3.09 -10.97 -12.92
CA LYS A 95 3.24 -9.52 -13.01
C LYS A 95 4.60 -9.11 -13.58
N VAL A 96 5.68 -9.76 -13.17
CA VAL A 96 7.03 -9.51 -13.72
C VAL A 96 7.07 -9.84 -15.21
N LYS A 97 6.52 -10.99 -15.64
CA LYS A 97 6.44 -11.34 -17.07
C LYS A 97 5.69 -10.29 -17.89
N LYS A 98 4.55 -9.80 -17.39
CA LYS A 98 3.75 -8.76 -18.07
C LYS A 98 4.55 -7.48 -18.26
N MET A 99 5.29 -7.05 -17.22
CA MET A 99 6.13 -5.84 -17.29
C MET A 99 7.28 -6.00 -18.28
N LEU A 100 7.93 -7.17 -18.34
CA LEU A 100 8.99 -7.45 -19.31
C LEU A 100 8.51 -7.41 -20.76
N ILE A 101 7.33 -7.95 -21.05
CA ILE A 101 6.76 -7.92 -22.41
C ILE A 101 6.46 -6.48 -22.81
N SER A 102 5.86 -5.70 -21.91
CA SER A 102 5.57 -4.28 -22.16
C SER A 102 6.83 -3.48 -22.45
N GLU A 103 7.92 -3.73 -21.72
CA GLU A 103 9.19 -3.03 -21.93
C GLU A 103 9.84 -3.44 -23.27
N LYS A 104 9.78 -4.72 -23.63
CA LYS A 104 10.30 -5.21 -24.92
C LYS A 104 9.55 -4.63 -26.12
N ASN A 105 8.23 -4.58 -26.07
CA ASN A 105 7.43 -4.02 -27.15
C ASN A 105 7.78 -2.54 -27.36
N TYR A 106 7.89 -1.76 -26.27
CA TYR A 106 8.31 -0.37 -26.36
C TYR A 106 9.70 -0.20 -27.01
N GLN A 107 10.66 -1.07 -26.67
CA GLN A 107 11.99 -1.04 -27.31
C GLN A 107 11.92 -1.40 -28.80
N PHE A 108 11.04 -2.33 -29.18
CA PHE A 108 10.82 -2.70 -30.57
C PHE A 108 10.21 -1.54 -31.38
N ASP A 109 9.15 -0.90 -30.86
CA ASP A 109 8.50 0.26 -31.50
C ASP A 109 9.50 1.41 -31.72
N LEU A 110 10.37 1.66 -30.74
CA LEU A 110 11.44 2.65 -30.88
C LEU A 110 12.42 2.29 -31.99
N LEU A 111 12.86 1.04 -32.07
CA LEU A 111 13.80 0.59 -33.11
C LEU A 111 13.19 0.69 -34.51
N GLU A 112 11.90 0.38 -34.66
CA GLU A 112 11.18 0.57 -35.92
C GLU A 112 11.14 2.06 -36.31
N SER A 113 10.80 2.94 -35.37
CA SER A 113 10.77 4.39 -35.65
C SER A 113 12.14 4.96 -36.07
N ILE A 114 13.24 4.43 -35.53
CA ILE A 114 14.60 4.85 -35.91
C ILE A 114 14.92 4.41 -37.34
N LYS A 115 14.62 3.16 -37.69
CA LYS A 115 14.83 2.65 -39.05
C LYS A 115 14.03 3.44 -40.09
N ASP A 116 12.81 3.86 -39.76
CA ASP A 116 11.99 4.67 -40.65
C ASP A 116 12.56 6.07 -40.88
N ILE A 117 13.34 6.61 -39.93
CA ILE A 117 14.06 7.88 -40.08
C ILE A 117 15.29 7.70 -40.96
N GLU A 118 16.11 6.68 -40.70
CA GLU A 118 17.33 6.40 -41.47
C GLU A 118 17.05 6.10 -42.94
N ASN A 119 15.91 5.47 -43.26
CA ASN A 119 15.52 5.18 -44.66
C ASN A 119 14.89 6.38 -45.40
N LYS A 120 14.64 7.51 -44.72
CA LYS A 120 14.06 8.74 -45.30
C LYS A 120 15.13 9.80 -45.63
N GLU A 121 16.36 9.62 -45.16
CA GLU A 121 17.55 10.40 -45.55
C GLU A 121 18.25 9.76 -46.76
#